data_AF-A0A830CG19-F1
#
_entry.id   AF-A0A830CG19-F1
#
_cell.length_a   1.000
_cell.length_b   1.000
_cell.length_c   1.000
_cell.angle_alpha   90.00
_cell.angle_beta   90.00
_cell.angle_gamma   90.00
#
_symmetry.space_group_name_H-M   'P 1'
#
loop_
_entity.id
_entity.type
_entity.pdbx_description
1 polymer ?
#
loop_
_entity_poly.entity_id
_entity_poly.type
_entity_poly.pdbx_seq_one_letter_code
_entity_poly.pdbx_strand_id
1 'polypeptide(L)'
;MFFLSEIEHTLRLPPHLLNLPLDEAIKGELDSIFIDKVIVELGLCVCVYDIRSIDGGFVFPSDGASTYTVKFRLVMFRPFVGEVISAKLKESTKDGLRCMGSLYFVLVSFELFDYFQ
;
A
#
# COMPACT_ATOMS: atom_id res chain seq x y z
N MET A 1 -6.19 13.18 0.09
CA MET A 1 -4.92 12.67 0.63
C MET A 1 -4.91 11.15 0.77
N PHE A 2 -5.79 10.56 1.60
CA PHE A 2 -5.92 9.11 1.77
C PHE A 2 -7.28 8.60 1.32
N PHE A 3 -7.34 7.38 0.78
CA PHE A 3 -8.60 6.68 0.50
C PHE A 3 -8.48 5.18 0.76
N LEU A 4 -9.64 4.54 0.86
CA LEU A 4 -9.75 3.09 0.97
C LEU A 4 -9.89 2.49 -0.43
N SER A 5 -9.04 1.52 -0.76
CA SER A 5 -9.15 0.72 -1.97
C SER A 5 -9.42 -0.72 -1.62
N GLU A 6 -10.44 -1.30 -2.22
CA GLU A 6 -10.75 -2.73 -2.11
C GLU A 6 -9.95 -3.51 -3.15
N ILE A 7 -9.24 -4.54 -2.72
CA ILE A 7 -8.42 -5.39 -3.57
C ILE A 7 -8.72 -6.85 -3.25
N GLU A 8 -8.76 -7.68 -4.30
CA GLU A 8 -8.77 -9.13 -4.19
C GLU A 8 -7.36 -9.65 -4.51
N HIS A 9 -6.80 -10.44 -3.59
CA HIS A 9 -5.48 -11.04 -3.77
C HIS A 9 -5.51 -12.51 -3.39
N THR A 10 -4.83 -13.35 -4.17
CA THR A 10 -4.65 -14.77 -3.84
C THR A 10 -3.23 -14.97 -3.33
N LEU A 11 -3.11 -15.42 -2.08
CA LEU A 11 -1.82 -15.65 -1.42
C LEU A 11 -1.71 -17.09 -0.93
N ARG A 12 -0.46 -17.55 -0.80
CA ARG A 12 -0.13 -18.86 -0.27
C ARG A 12 0.36 -18.69 1.15
N LEU A 13 -0.33 -19.32 2.09
CA LEU A 13 0.07 -19.29 3.49
C LEU A 13 0.99 -20.49 3.77
N PRO A 14 2.25 -20.26 4.12
CA PRO A 14 3.19 -21.33 4.41
C PRO A 14 2.79 -22.07 5.70
N PRO A 15 3.08 -23.39 5.79
CA PRO A 15 2.54 -24.24 6.84
C PRO A 15 2.99 -23.86 8.26
N HIS A 16 4.11 -23.14 8.41
CA HIS A 16 4.59 -22.68 9.72
C HIS A 16 3.72 -21.57 10.32
N LEU A 17 2.97 -20.83 9.50
CA LEU A 17 2.04 -19.78 9.95
C LEU A 17 0.65 -20.32 10.29
N LEU A 18 0.36 -21.59 10.00
CA LEU A 18 -0.94 -22.22 10.30
C LEU A 18 -1.20 -22.38 11.81
N ASN A 19 -0.17 -22.24 12.65
CA ASN A 19 -0.35 -22.23 14.11
C ASN A 19 -0.92 -20.91 14.65
N LEU A 20 -0.89 -19.84 13.85
CA LEU A 20 -1.46 -18.54 14.23
C LEU A 20 -2.94 -18.46 13.85
N PRO A 21 -3.72 -17.57 14.49
CA PRO A 21 -5.07 -17.25 14.02
C PRO A 21 -5.01 -16.84 12.54
N LEU A 22 -5.93 -17.40 11.73
CA LEU A 22 -5.91 -17.23 10.27
C LEU A 22 -5.89 -15.75 9.86
N ASP A 23 -6.67 -14.91 10.55
CA ASP A 23 -6.74 -13.47 10.30
C ASP A 23 -5.38 -12.79 10.54
N GLU A 24 -4.66 -13.16 11.60
CA GLU A 24 -3.34 -12.61 11.92
C GLU A 24 -2.28 -13.07 10.92
N ALA A 25 -2.32 -14.35 10.55
CA ALA A 25 -1.40 -14.94 9.60
C ALA A 25 -1.54 -14.30 8.21
N ILE A 26 -2.79 -14.17 7.73
CA ILE A 26 -3.10 -13.51 6.45
C ILE A 26 -2.73 -12.03 6.50
N LYS A 27 -3.07 -11.33 7.59
CA LYS A 27 -2.73 -9.91 7.72
C LYS A 27 -1.23 -9.68 7.67
N GLY A 28 -0.43 -10.50 8.35
CA GLY A 28 1.04 -10.40 8.33
C GLY A 28 1.64 -10.60 6.94
N GLU A 29 1.11 -11.54 6.16
CA GLU A 29 1.50 -11.73 4.76
C GLU A 29 1.08 -10.54 3.89
N LEU A 30 -0.16 -10.07 4.01
CA LEU A 30 -0.65 -8.92 3.26
C LEU A 30 0.16 -7.65 3.56
N ASP A 31 0.48 -7.41 4.84
CA ASP A 31 1.31 -6.29 5.27
C ASP A 31 2.69 -6.37 4.60
N SER A 32 3.32 -7.55 4.60
CA SER A 32 4.63 -7.76 3.95
C SER A 32 4.58 -7.62 2.42
N ILE A 33 3.45 -7.97 1.80
CA ILE A 33 3.26 -7.90 0.35
C ILE A 33 2.91 -6.49 -0.10
N PHE A 34 2.17 -5.70 0.67
CA PHE A 34 1.59 -4.43 0.19
C PHE A 34 2.17 -3.17 0.83
N ILE A 35 2.65 -3.20 2.08
CA ILE A 35 3.18 -1.99 2.73
C ILE A 35 4.34 -1.41 1.93
N ASP A 36 4.38 -0.08 1.84
CA ASP A 36 5.38 0.71 1.12
C ASP A 36 5.50 0.40 -0.38
N LYS A 37 4.52 -0.31 -0.96
CA LYS A 37 4.44 -0.53 -2.41
C LYS A 37 3.53 0.51 -3.07
N VAL A 38 4.00 0.99 -4.22
CA VAL A 38 3.20 1.84 -5.12
C VAL A 38 2.46 0.94 -6.09
N ILE A 39 1.14 0.99 -6.04
CA ILE A 39 0.25 0.32 -6.99
C ILE A 39 -0.17 1.35 -8.04
N VAL A 40 -0.01 0.99 -9.32
CA VAL A 40 -0.39 1.85 -10.45
C VAL A 40 -1.89 2.17 -10.32
N GLU A 41 -2.27 3.43 -10.59
CA GLU A 41 -3.63 3.98 -10.41
C GLU A 41 -4.14 4.13 -8.97
N LEU A 42 -3.74 3.27 -8.03
CA LEU A 42 -4.18 3.35 -6.62
C LEU A 42 -3.25 4.18 -5.73
N GLY A 43 -1.98 4.36 -6.09
CA GLY A 43 -1.03 5.13 -5.30
C GLY A 43 -0.22 4.30 -4.31
N LEU A 44 0.24 4.92 -3.23
CA LEU A 44 1.14 4.32 -2.25
C LEU A 44 0.37 3.65 -1.11
N CYS A 45 0.64 2.37 -0.85
CA CYS A 45 0.00 1.66 0.25
C CYS A 45 0.65 2.01 1.59
N VAL A 46 -0.17 2.47 2.54
CA VAL A 46 0.27 2.81 3.91
C VAL A 46 0.10 1.62 4.85
N CYS A 47 -1.09 1.02 4.86
CA CYS A 47 -1.41 -0.12 5.71
C CYS A 47 -2.66 -0.87 5.23
N VAL A 48 -2.81 -2.12 5.69
CA VAL A 48 -4.07 -2.88 5.57
C VAL A 48 -5.08 -2.36 6.58
N TYR A 49 -6.26 -1.96 6.11
CA TYR A 49 -7.35 -1.43 6.94
C TYR A 49 -8.14 -2.56 7.61
N ASP A 50 -8.79 -3.40 6.80
CA ASP A 50 -9.56 -4.56 7.26
C ASP A 50 -9.63 -5.65 6.19
N ILE A 51 -9.92 -6.87 6.64
CA ILE A 51 -10.19 -8.03 5.78
C ILE A 51 -11.71 -8.21 5.72
N ARG A 52 -12.27 -8.29 4.51
CA ARG A 52 -13.72 -8.40 4.26
C ARG A 52 -14.17 -9.84 4.11
N SER A 53 -13.45 -10.64 3.34
CA SER A 53 -13.71 -12.06 3.18
C SER A 53 -12.42 -12.82 2.99
N ILE A 54 -12.41 -14.04 3.50
CA ILE A 54 -11.34 -15.02 3.30
C ILE A 54 -12.02 -16.25 2.70
N ASP A 55 -11.69 -16.53 1.46
CA ASP A 55 -12.21 -17.67 0.71
C ASP A 55 -11.06 -18.65 0.40
N GLY A 56 -11.34 -19.95 0.38
CA GLY A 56 -10.35 -20.96 0.02
C GLY A 56 -9.94 -21.89 1.16
N GLY A 57 -8.63 -22.15 1.29
CA GLY A 57 -8.07 -23.23 2.11
C GLY A 57 -7.71 -24.47 1.30
N PHE A 58 -7.45 -24.32 0.01
CA PHE A 58 -7.06 -25.44 -0.86
C PHE A 58 -5.55 -25.67 -0.76
N VAL A 59 -5.16 -26.90 -0.49
CA VAL A 59 -3.76 -27.33 -0.53
C VAL A 59 -3.54 -28.07 -1.84
N PHE A 60 -2.64 -27.56 -2.67
CA PHE A 60 -2.27 -28.28 -3.88
C PHE A 60 -1.49 -29.54 -3.51
N PRO A 61 -1.85 -30.71 -4.06
CA PRO A 61 -1.07 -31.93 -3.86
C PRO A 61 0.35 -31.65 -4.36
N SER A 62 1.35 -31.91 -3.51
CA SER A 62 2.80 -31.62 -3.63
C SER A 62 3.36 -30.33 -3.01
N ASP A 63 2.54 -29.30 -2.71
CA ASP A 63 3.05 -28.00 -2.22
C ASP A 63 2.92 -27.85 -0.69
N GLY A 64 1.90 -28.48 -0.08
CA GLY A 64 1.68 -28.45 1.38
C GLY A 64 1.29 -27.08 1.96
N ALA A 65 1.40 -26.00 1.19
CA ALA A 65 0.93 -24.66 1.53
C ALA A 65 -0.57 -24.49 1.21
N SER A 66 -1.28 -23.80 2.09
CA SER A 66 -2.70 -23.51 1.90
C SER A 66 -2.87 -22.24 1.09
N THR A 67 -3.65 -22.30 0.00
CA THR A 67 -3.94 -21.13 -0.84
C THR A 67 -5.26 -20.49 -0.41
N TYR A 68 -5.23 -19.18 -0.20
CA TYR A 68 -6.39 -18.37 0.19
C TYR A 68 -6.57 -17.21 -0.79
N THR A 69 -7.82 -16.94 -1.14
CA THR A 69 -8.24 -15.76 -1.87
C THR A 69 -8.87 -14.81 -0.87
N VAL A 70 -8.32 -13.61 -0.75
CA VAL A 70 -8.67 -12.65 0.29
C VAL A 70 -9.15 -11.36 -0.35
N LYS A 71 -10.28 -10.85 0.15
CA LYS A 71 -10.78 -9.50 -0.16
C LYS A 71 -10.54 -8.60 1.03
N PHE A 72 -9.82 -7.51 0.82
CA PHE A 72 -9.41 -6.61 1.90
C PHE A 72 -9.37 -5.16 1.40
N ARG A 73 -9.35 -4.22 2.34
CA ARG A 73 -9.22 -2.80 2.05
C ARG A 73 -7.87 -2.28 2.49
N LEU A 74 -7.23 -1.49 1.63
CA LEU A 74 -5.97 -0.80 1.90
C LEU A 74 -6.20 0.68 2.12
N VAL A 75 -5.43 1.27 3.02
CA VAL A 75 -5.28 2.74 3.11
C VAL A 75 -4.21 3.16 2.11
N MET A 76 -4.65 3.83 1.05
CA MET A 76 -3.78 4.30 -0.02
C MET A 76 -3.58 5.82 0.10
N PHE A 77 -2.33 6.25 0.00
CA PHE A 77 -1.96 7.65 -0.19
C PHE A 77 -1.89 7.95 -1.69
N ARG A 78 -2.86 8.74 -2.17
CA ARG A 78 -2.79 9.36 -3.50
C ARG A 78 -3.39 10.77 -3.39
N PRO A 79 -2.53 11.80 -3.41
CA PRO A 79 -2.98 13.18 -3.41
C PRO A 79 -3.64 13.52 -4.74
N PHE A 80 -4.57 14.48 -4.71
CA PHE A 80 -5.22 14.97 -5.92
C PHE A 80 -4.63 16.31 -6.38
N VAL A 81 -4.83 16.65 -7.66
CA VAL A 81 -4.34 17.91 -8.22
C VAL A 81 -5.03 19.09 -7.53
N GLY A 82 -4.24 20.00 -6.96
CA GLY A 82 -4.75 21.15 -6.19
C GLY A 82 -4.91 20.89 -4.68
N GLU A 83 -4.52 19.70 -4.18
CA GLU A 83 -4.51 19.41 -2.74
C GLU A 83 -3.35 20.12 -2.03
N VAL A 84 -3.64 20.85 -0.94
CA VAL A 84 -2.62 21.53 -0.13
C VAL A 84 -2.10 20.58 0.96
N ILE A 85 -0.79 20.31 0.94
CA ILE A 85 -0.13 19.40 1.89
C ILE A 85 1.01 20.13 2.59
N SER A 86 1.06 20.04 3.92
CA SER A 86 2.19 20.56 4.71
C SER A 86 3.34 19.55 4.73
N ALA A 87 4.55 20.01 4.38
CA ALA A 87 5.77 19.19 4.37
C ALA A 87 6.96 19.98 4.92
N LYS A 88 7.98 19.28 5.43
CA LYS A 88 9.25 19.88 5.84
C LYS A 88 10.20 19.93 4.65
N LEU A 89 10.82 21.07 4.42
CA LEU A 89 11.85 21.19 3.40
C LEU A 89 13.05 20.31 3.77
N LYS A 90 13.49 19.45 2.84
CA LYS A 90 14.68 18.60 3.03
C LYS A 90 15.87 19.15 2.27
N GLU A 91 15.71 19.38 0.96
CA GLU A 91 16.77 19.84 0.07
C GLU A 91 16.21 20.85 -0.93
N SER A 92 17.04 21.81 -1.33
CA SER A 92 16.73 22.81 -2.35
C SER A 92 17.78 22.70 -3.46
N THR A 93 17.36 22.30 -4.65
CA THR A 93 18.22 22.16 -5.83
C THR A 93 17.74 23.10 -6.92
N LYS A 94 18.58 23.37 -7.93
CA LYS A 94 18.20 24.21 -9.08
C LYS A 94 16.97 23.69 -9.84
N ASP A 95 16.74 22.37 -9.81
CA ASP A 95 15.61 21.72 -10.50
C ASP A 95 14.30 21.74 -9.72
N GLY A 96 14.32 22.05 -8.41
CA GLY A 96 13.17 21.77 -7.55
C GLY A 96 13.45 21.88 -6.05
N LEU A 97 12.36 21.92 -5.30
CA LEU A 97 12.36 21.74 -3.85
C LEU A 97 12.00 20.28 -3.53
N ARG A 98 12.86 19.61 -2.77
CA ARG A 98 12.54 18.29 -2.22
C ARG A 98 11.97 18.48 -0.83
N CYS A 99 10.68 18.20 -0.71
CA CYS A 99 9.96 18.28 0.54
C CYS A 99 9.72 16.87 1.09
N MET A 100 9.94 16.69 2.37
CA MET A 100 9.64 15.47 3.09
C MET A 100 8.33 15.69 3.86
N GLY A 101 7.27 15.02 3.43
CA GLY A 101 6.05 14.91 4.24
C GLY A 101 6.31 14.06 5.48
N SER A 102 5.40 14.14 6.46
CA SER A 102 5.52 13.36 7.70
C SER A 102 5.47 11.83 7.48
N LEU A 103 4.95 11.37 6.34
CA LEU A 103 4.91 9.96 5.99
C LEU A 103 5.74 9.62 4.74
N TYR A 104 5.80 10.48 3.71
CA TYR A 104 6.49 10.16 2.46
C TYR A 104 7.14 11.39 1.79
N PHE A 105 8.12 11.14 0.93
CA PHE A 105 8.80 12.16 0.12
C PHE A 105 7.86 12.68 -0.97
N VAL A 106 7.73 14.01 -1.07
CA VAL A 106 7.02 14.69 -2.15
C VAL A 106 8.04 15.52 -2.91
N LEU A 107 8.26 15.17 -4.18
CA LEU A 107 9.07 15.99 -5.08
C LEU A 107 8.19 17.13 -5.61
N VAL A 108 8.63 18.37 -5.38
CA VAL A 108 8.04 19.56 -6.00
C VAL A 108 9.04 20.07 -7.03
N SER A 109 8.83 19.69 -8.30
CA SER A 109 9.59 20.26 -9.42
C SER A 109 9.09 21.68 -9.71
N PHE A 110 10.01 22.62 -9.95
CA PHE A 110 9.66 24.03 -10.21
C PHE A 110 8.79 24.23 -11.46
N GLU A 111 8.85 23.33 -12.45
CA GLU A 111 8.06 23.40 -13.70
C GLU A 111 6.53 23.30 -13.51
N LEU A 112 6.05 22.82 -12.36
CA LEU A 112 4.60 22.79 -12.06
C LEU A 112 4.06 24.13 -11.55
N PHE A 113 4.93 25.09 -11.19
CA PHE A 113 4.52 26.44 -10.81
C PHE A 113 4.40 27.39 -12.00
N ASP A 114 5.20 27.20 -13.06
CA ASP A 114 5.17 28.03 -14.27
C ASP A 114 4.02 27.71 -15.24
N TYR A 115 3.29 26.60 -15.03
CA TYR A 115 2.09 26.26 -15.82
C TYR A 115 0.80 26.92 -15.34
N PHE A 116 0.86 27.73 -14.27
CA PHE A 116 -0.30 28.39 -13.66
C PHE A 116 -0.14 29.92 -13.50
N GLN A 117 0.73 30.54 -14.30
CA GLN A 117 0.79 32.01 -14.42
C GLN A 117 0.33 32.49 -15.80
#